data_AF-D8DX22-F1
#
_entry.id   AF-D8DX22-F1
#
_cell.length_a   1.000
_cell.length_b   1.000
_cell.length_c   1.000
_cell.angle_alpha   90.00
_cell.angle_beta   90.00
_cell.angle_gamma   90.00
#
_symmetry.space_group_name_H-M   'P 1'
#
loop_
_entity.id
_entity.type
_entity.pdbx_description
1 polymer ?
#
loop_
_entity_poly.entity_id
_entity_poly.type
_entity_poly.pdbx_seq_one_letter_code
_entity_poly.pdbx_strand_id
1 'polypeptide(L)'
;MKESEYSEYMKDKTAVSKGADFVFKNIRYQVKGNRPSGKKGSFVTKVPKASNYEWDKLIWILYDKNYVMQEAWEWCVQDYRLAFDSIKRLSPNHYRKGKCLYQKE
;
A
#
# COMPACT_ATOMS: atom_id res chain seq x y z
N MET A 1 -14.02 -14.62 -6.91
CA MET A 1 -14.16 -13.85 -8.16
C MET A 1 -14.23 -14.85 -9.29
N LYS A 2 -15.32 -14.86 -10.04
CA LYS A 2 -15.43 -15.68 -11.25
C LYS A 2 -14.69 -14.98 -12.39
N GLU A 3 -14.25 -15.75 -13.38
CA GLU A 3 -13.48 -15.23 -14.53
C GLU A 3 -14.25 -14.14 -15.31
N SER A 4 -15.57 -14.28 -15.41
CA SER A 4 -16.45 -13.28 -16.00
C SER A 4 -16.44 -11.94 -15.27
N GLU A 5 -16.41 -11.95 -13.94
CA GLU A 5 -16.35 -10.72 -13.12
C GLU A 5 -15.01 -10.00 -13.28
N TYR A 6 -13.91 -10.77 -13.37
CA TYR A 6 -12.59 -10.23 -13.65
C TYR A 6 -12.52 -9.60 -15.05
N SER A 7 -13.03 -10.31 -16.06
CA SER A 7 -13.06 -9.81 -17.44
C SER A 7 -13.88 -8.52 -17.58
N GLU A 8 -15.04 -8.43 -16.92
CA GLU A 8 -15.86 -7.21 -16.90
C GLU A 8 -15.10 -6.03 -16.27
N TYR A 9 -14.44 -6.27 -15.13
CA TYR A 9 -13.65 -5.27 -14.41
C TYR A 9 -12.45 -4.75 -15.21
N MET A 10 -11.82 -5.60 -16.02
CA MET A 10 -10.60 -5.25 -16.76
C MET A 10 -10.85 -4.44 -18.04
N LYS A 11 -12.08 -4.33 -18.54
CA LYS A 11 -12.41 -3.65 -19.81
C LYS A 11 -11.91 -2.21 -19.89
N ASP A 12 -12.04 -1.46 -18.80
CA ASP A 12 -11.67 -0.04 -18.72
C ASP A 12 -10.32 0.20 -18.01
N LYS A 13 -9.61 -0.88 -17.66
CA LYS A 13 -8.34 -0.82 -16.94
C LYS A 13 -7.18 -0.83 -17.92
N THR A 14 -6.53 0.32 -18.06
CA THR A 14 -5.27 0.43 -18.79
C THR A 14 -4.09 0.05 -17.88
N ALA A 15 -2.94 -0.28 -18.49
CA ALA A 15 -1.72 -0.65 -17.77
C ALA A 15 -1.21 0.44 -16.80
N VAL A 16 -1.70 1.68 -16.92
CA VAL A 16 -1.40 2.80 -16.02
C VAL A 16 -2.69 3.57 -15.74
N SER A 17 -3.40 3.22 -14.66
CA SER A 17 -4.51 4.00 -14.14
C SER A 17 -4.04 4.99 -13.08
N LYS A 18 -4.48 6.24 -13.18
CA LYS A 18 -4.29 7.23 -12.10
C LYS A 18 -5.18 6.86 -10.90
N GLY A 19 -4.68 7.15 -9.71
CA GLY A 19 -5.43 7.13 -8.46
C GLY A 19 -5.28 5.90 -7.58
N ALA A 20 -5.77 4.73 -8.00
CA ALA A 20 -5.75 3.50 -7.18
C ALA A 20 -5.30 2.27 -7.98
N ASP A 21 -4.78 1.26 -7.29
CA ASP A 21 -4.27 0.04 -7.91
C ASP A 21 -5.40 -0.97 -8.19
N PHE A 22 -6.39 -1.07 -7.30
CA PHE A 22 -7.58 -1.89 -7.52
C PHE A 22 -8.82 -1.37 -6.78
N VAL A 23 -9.99 -1.89 -7.14
CA VAL A 23 -11.26 -1.62 -6.45
C VAL A 23 -11.84 -2.93 -5.93
N PHE A 24 -12.25 -2.96 -4.67
CA PHE A 24 -12.92 -4.10 -4.05
C PHE A 24 -14.09 -3.61 -3.20
N LYS A 25 -15.29 -4.16 -3.42
CA LYS A 25 -16.52 -3.73 -2.74
C LYS A 25 -16.72 -2.20 -2.79
N ASN A 26 -16.50 -1.60 -3.96
CA ASN A 26 -16.56 -0.17 -4.22
C ASN A 26 -15.56 0.69 -3.41
N ILE A 27 -14.55 0.08 -2.79
CA ILE A 27 -13.46 0.78 -2.11
C ILE A 27 -12.23 0.74 -3.01
N ARG A 28 -11.61 1.89 -3.27
CA ARG A 28 -10.39 2.04 -4.06
C ARG A 28 -9.18 1.84 -3.16
N TYR A 29 -8.32 0.90 -3.53
CA TYR A 29 -7.12 0.55 -2.78
C TYR A 29 -5.86 0.97 -3.52
N GLN A 30 -4.97 1.65 -2.81
CA GLN A 30 -3.58 1.86 -3.21
C GLN A 30 -2.69 0.93 -2.37
N VAL A 31 -1.80 0.19 -3.01
CA VAL A 31 -0.83 -0.69 -2.38
C VAL A 31 0.57 -0.12 -2.56
N LYS A 32 1.37 -0.18 -1.50
CA LYS A 32 2.80 0.13 -1.53
C LYS A 32 3.57 -1.00 -0.88
N GLY A 33 4.60 -1.51 -1.57
CA GLY A 33 5.46 -2.58 -1.06
C GLY A 33 6.88 -2.08 -0.82
N ASN A 34 7.49 -2.51 0.28
CA ASN A 34 8.91 -2.31 0.53
C ASN A 34 9.58 -3.61 0.94
N ARG A 35 10.85 -3.76 0.57
CA ARG A 35 11.73 -4.83 1.05
C ARG A 35 13.14 -4.28 1.29
N PRO A 36 13.92 -4.86 2.20
CA PRO A 36 15.34 -4.55 2.30
C PRO A 36 16.09 -4.92 1.02
N SER A 37 17.26 -4.31 0.82
CA SER A 37 18.06 -4.51 -0.40
C SER A 37 18.71 -5.90 -0.49
N GLY A 38 18.68 -6.68 0.60
CA GLY A 38 19.27 -8.01 0.69
C GLY A 38 20.71 -8.03 1.20
N LYS A 39 21.36 -6.86 1.34
CA LYS A 39 22.64 -6.75 2.04
C LYS A 39 22.48 -7.15 3.51
N LYS A 40 23.48 -7.83 4.08
CA LYS A 40 23.47 -8.22 5.50
C LYS A 40 23.27 -6.98 6.39
N GLY A 41 22.28 -7.02 7.28
CA GLY A 41 21.92 -5.90 8.16
C GLY A 41 21.16 -4.75 7.48
N SER A 42 20.82 -4.84 6.19
CA SER A 42 20.02 -3.81 5.53
C SER A 42 18.55 -3.86 5.99
N PHE A 43 17.99 -2.70 6.27
CA PHE A 43 16.57 -2.52 6.59
C PHE A 43 15.99 -1.34 5.82
N VAL A 44 14.67 -1.29 5.72
CA VAL A 44 13.97 -0.20 5.04
C VAL A 44 13.98 1.04 5.93
N THR A 45 14.57 2.13 5.45
CA THR A 45 14.60 3.42 6.17
C THR A 45 13.57 4.42 5.61
N LYS A 46 13.19 4.26 4.34
CA LYS A 46 12.28 5.16 3.63
C LYS A 46 11.19 4.37 2.92
N VAL A 47 9.95 4.86 3.01
CA VAL A 47 8.78 4.31 2.31
C VAL A 47 8.25 5.32 1.29
N PRO A 48 7.65 4.87 0.16
CA PRO A 48 7.07 5.77 -0.82
C PRO A 48 5.87 6.50 -0.22
N LYS A 49 5.69 7.79 -0.51
CA LYS A 49 4.49 8.56 -0.13
C LYS A 49 3.50 8.53 -1.28
N ALA A 50 2.26 8.13 -1.03
CA ALA A 50 1.16 8.35 -1.97
C ALA A 50 0.70 9.81 -1.92
N SER A 51 0.73 10.49 -3.07
CA SER A 51 0.37 11.92 -3.20
C SER A 51 -0.87 12.17 -4.05
N ASN A 52 -1.38 11.16 -4.77
CA ASN A 52 -2.49 11.32 -5.71
C ASN A 52 -3.87 11.28 -5.05
N TYR A 53 -4.01 10.96 -3.74
CA TYR A 53 -5.24 10.96 -2.91
C TYR A 53 -6.57 10.47 -3.54
N GLU A 54 -6.55 9.90 -4.74
CA GLU A 54 -7.68 9.38 -5.52
C GLU A 54 -7.96 7.90 -5.18
N TRP A 55 -7.68 7.52 -3.92
CA TRP A 55 -7.88 6.21 -3.34
C TRP A 55 -8.58 6.38 -1.99
N ASP A 56 -9.26 5.35 -1.52
CA ASP A 56 -10.00 5.39 -0.25
C ASP A 56 -9.16 4.78 0.87
N LYS A 57 -8.42 3.71 0.54
CA LYS A 57 -7.53 3.01 1.46
C LYS A 57 -6.15 2.81 0.88
N LEU A 58 -5.13 2.97 1.72
CA LEU A 58 -3.75 2.59 1.40
C LEU A 58 -3.34 1.39 2.25
N ILE A 59 -2.80 0.36 1.60
CA ILE A 59 -2.16 -0.78 2.26
C ILE A 59 -0.67 -0.69 2.01
N TRP A 60 0.10 -0.57 3.08
CA TRP A 60 1.55 -0.73 3.03
C TRP A 60 1.95 -2.11 3.50
N ILE A 61 2.82 -2.76 2.72
CA ILE A 61 3.34 -4.09 3.02
C ILE A 61 4.87 -4.02 3.14
N LEU A 62 5.39 -4.52 4.26
CA LEU A 62 6.81 -4.76 4.43
C LEU A 62 7.09 -6.24 4.24
N TYR A 63 7.98 -6.55 3.30
CA TYR A 63 8.49 -7.90 3.07
C TYR A 63 9.90 -8.05 3.63
N ASP A 64 10.31 -9.29 3.86
CA ASP A 64 11.71 -9.64 4.02
C ASP A 64 12.44 -9.63 2.65
N LYS A 65 13.71 -10.03 2.64
CA LYS A 65 14.52 -10.10 1.40
C LYS A 65 14.01 -11.14 0.38
N ASN A 66 13.22 -12.11 0.81
CA ASN A 66 12.69 -13.23 0.04
C ASN A 66 11.21 -13.03 -0.33
N TYR A 67 10.68 -11.81 -0.18
CA TYR A 67 9.27 -11.48 -0.43
C TYR A 67 8.27 -12.17 0.52
N VAL A 68 8.72 -12.62 1.70
CA VAL A 68 7.83 -13.09 2.77
C VAL A 68 7.28 -11.88 3.51
N MET A 69 5.96 -11.76 3.59
CA MET A 69 5.29 -10.66 4.28
C MET A 69 5.65 -10.67 5.78
N GLN A 70 6.09 -9.52 6.29
CA GLN A 70 6.45 -9.32 7.69
C GLN A 70 5.49 -8.38 8.41
N GLU A 71 4.95 -7.39 7.69
CA GLU A 71 4.00 -6.43 8.21
C GLU A 71 3.02 -5.98 7.12
N ALA A 72 1.80 -5.65 7.51
CA ALA A 72 0.83 -4.97 6.65
C ALA A 72 0.02 -3.96 7.48
N TRP A 73 -0.09 -2.75 6.96
CA TRP A 73 -0.75 -1.63 7.65
C TRP A 73 -1.70 -0.90 6.70
N GLU A 74 -2.92 -0.62 7.18
CA GLU A 74 -3.97 0.09 6.45
C GLU A 74 -4.12 1.53 6.94
N TRP A 75 -4.36 2.43 5.98
CA TRP A 75 -4.71 3.82 6.22
C TRP A 75 -5.95 4.21 5.42
N CYS A 76 -6.86 4.98 6.02
CA CYS A 76 -7.84 5.72 5.25
C CYS A 76 -7.21 6.99 4.67
N VAL A 77 -7.72 7.47 3.53
CA VAL A 77 -7.13 8.63 2.83
C VAL A 77 -7.15 9.91 3.66
N GLN A 78 -8.19 10.12 4.47
CA GLN A 78 -8.34 11.30 5.32
C GLN A 78 -7.25 11.33 6.40
N ASP A 79 -7.12 10.27 7.19
CA ASP A 79 -6.11 10.16 8.25
C ASP A 79 -4.69 10.21 7.68
N TYR A 80 -4.47 9.54 6.55
CA TYR A 80 -3.18 9.54 5.87
C TYR A 80 -2.78 10.95 5.44
N ARG A 81 -3.71 11.68 4.81
CA ARG A 81 -3.46 13.05 4.36
C ARG A 81 -3.19 13.96 5.55
N LEU A 82 -4.01 13.90 6.59
CA LEU A 82 -3.80 14.68 7.82
C LEU A 82 -2.44 14.39 8.45
N ALA A 83 -2.02 13.12 8.51
CA ALA A 83 -0.77 12.73 9.13
C ALA A 83 0.48 13.06 8.29
N PHE A 84 0.39 13.00 6.95
CA PHE A 84 1.57 12.92 6.10
C PHE A 84 1.69 13.99 5.02
N ASP A 85 0.67 14.82 4.77
CA ASP A 85 0.69 15.79 3.66
C ASP A 85 1.85 16.79 3.79
N SER A 86 2.12 17.28 5.01
CA SER A 86 3.23 18.18 5.32
C SER A 86 4.61 17.50 5.41
N ILE A 87 4.65 16.16 5.50
CA ILE A 87 5.90 15.41 5.67
C ILE A 87 6.51 15.07 4.31
N LYS A 88 7.76 15.49 4.11
CA LYS A 88 8.50 15.26 2.84
C LYS A 88 9.01 13.83 2.69
N ARG A 89 9.41 13.17 3.78
CA ARG A 89 10.01 11.82 3.76
C ARG A 89 9.36 10.95 4.83
N LEU A 90 8.75 9.87 4.39
CA LEU A 90 8.15 8.88 5.28
C LEU A 90 9.11 7.72 5.52
N SER A 91 8.97 7.12 6.69
CA SER A 91 9.70 5.94 7.15
C SER A 91 8.70 4.87 7.61
N PRO A 92 9.13 3.62 7.81
CA PRO A 92 8.25 2.56 8.34
C PRO A 92 7.48 2.95 9.60
N ASN A 93 8.10 3.66 10.52
CA ASN A 93 7.46 4.10 11.77
C ASN A 93 6.27 5.03 11.56
N HIS A 94 6.20 5.74 10.43
CA HIS A 94 5.03 6.53 10.08
C HIS A 94 3.86 5.60 9.75
N TYR A 95 4.09 4.63 8.86
CA TYR A 95 3.05 3.73 8.36
C TYR A 95 2.55 2.74 9.42
N ARG A 96 3.41 2.34 10.38
CA ARG A 96 3.03 1.53 11.55
C ARG A 96 2.03 2.18 12.50
N LYS A 97 1.73 3.48 12.34
CA LYS A 97 0.67 4.16 13.12
C LYS A 97 -0.73 3.89 12.58
N GLY A 98 -0.84 3.22 11.43
CA GLY A 98 -2.12 2.85 10.84
C GLY A 98 -2.75 1.65 11.52
N LYS A 99 -3.80 1.11 10.90
CA LYS A 99 -4.44 -0.12 11.35
C LYS A 99 -3.61 -1.33 10.95
N CYS A 100 -3.15 -2.13 11.91
CA CYS A 100 -2.45 -3.38 11.60
C CYS A 100 -3.42 -4.37 10.92
N LEU A 101 -3.00 -4.89 9.76
CA LEU A 101 -3.71 -5.95 9.05
C LEU A 101 -3.04 -7.32 9.20
N TYR A 102 -1.76 -7.34 9.58
CA TYR A 102 -0.98 -8.57 9.66
C TYR A 102 -1.00 -9.12 11.08
N GLN A 103 -1.58 -10.30 11.24
CA GLN A 103 -1.48 -11.10 12.47
C GLN A 103 -0.45 -12.18 12.20
N LYS A 104 0.57 -12.25 13.06
CA LYS A 104 1.57 -13.32 13.00
C LYS A 104 0.93 -14.53 13.67
N GLU A 105 0.75 -15.61 12.92
CA GLU A 105 0.38 -16.93 13.45
C GLU A 105 1.46 -17.46 14.40
#